data_AF-A0A661WJ67-F1
#
_entry.id   AF-A0A661WJ67-F1
#
_cell.length_a   1.000
_cell.length_b   1.000
_cell.length_c   1.000
_cell.angle_alpha   90.00
_cell.angle_beta   90.00
_cell.angle_gamma   90.00
#
_symmetry.space_group_name_H-M   'P 1'
#
loop_
_entity.id
_entity.type
_entity.pdbx_description
1 polymer ?
#
loop_
_entity_poly.entity_id
_entity_poly.type
_entity_poly.pdbx_seq_one_letter_code
_entity_poly.pdbx_strand_id
1 'polypeptide(L)' 'MDKTDKMIAYCGLICTECPAYIATQANDRKQLEKVAAQWSVEYNTTLTADDC' A
#
# COMPACT_ATOMS: atom_id res chain seq x y z
N MET A 1 3.11 -17.51 18.83
CA MET A 1 3.42 -16.41 19.76
C MET A 1 3.81 -15.28 18.84
N ASP A 2 2.85 -14.54 18.26
CA ASP A 2 3.15 -13.64 17.13
C ASP A 2 2.24 -12.42 17.20
N LYS A 3 2.43 -11.63 18.27
CA LYS A 3 1.83 -10.31 18.40
C LYS A 3 2.85 -9.27 17.98
N THR A 4 3.20 -9.28 16.69
CA THR A 4 3.63 -8.03 16.04
C THR A 4 2.36 -7.22 15.89
N ASP A 5 2.28 -6.03 16.47
CA ASP A 5 1.08 -5.17 16.46
C ASP A 5 0.53 -4.99 15.03
N LYS A 6 -0.44 -5.82 14.67
CA LYS A 6 -1.12 -5.77 13.38
C LYS A 6 -2.08 -4.59 13.42
N MET A 7 -1.66 -3.48 12.84
CA MET A 7 -2.58 -2.38 12.58
C MET A 7 -3.41 -2.72 11.35
N ILE A 8 -4.73 -2.75 11.47
CA ILE A 8 -5.66 -3.00 10.36
C ILE A 8 -6.59 -1.80 10.26
N ALA A 9 -6.65 -1.18 9.08
CA ALA A 9 -7.53 -0.05 8.80
C ALA A 9 -8.83 -0.51 8.11
N TYR A 10 -9.63 0.45 7.63
CA TYR A 10 -10.92 0.17 6.99
C TYR A 10 -10.81 -0.67 5.70
N CYS A 11 -9.64 -0.72 5.06
CA CYS A 11 -9.37 -1.55 3.89
C CYS A 11 -9.20 -3.05 4.23
N GLY A 12 -9.08 -3.41 5.51
CA GLY A 12 -8.88 -4.79 5.95
C GLY A 12 -7.45 -5.33 5.76
N LEU A 13 -6.52 -4.52 5.25
CA LEU A 13 -5.11 -4.88 5.10
C LEU A 13 -4.33 -4.65 6.39
N ILE A 14 -3.30 -5.48 6.61
CA ILE A 14 -2.31 -5.24 7.67
C ILE A 14 -1.46 -4.05 7.23
N CYS A 15 -1.71 -2.88 7.82
CA CYS A 15 -1.09 -1.62 7.44
C CYS A 15 0.42 -1.65 7.64
N THR A 16 0.91 -2.35 8.68
CA THR A 16 2.35 -2.53 8.93
C THR A 16 3.06 -3.38 7.87
N GLU A 17 2.32 -4.02 6.98
CA GLU A 17 2.81 -4.82 5.86
C GLU A 17 2.33 -4.26 4.50
N CYS A 18 1.52 -3.18 4.51
CA CYS A 18 0.94 -2.59 3.31
C CYS A 18 1.96 -1.65 2.65
N PRO A 19 2.40 -1.92 1.41
CA PRO A 19 3.44 -1.13 0.76
C PRO A 19 2.98 0.31 0.48
N ALA A 20 1.70 0.53 0.18
CA ALA A 20 1.13 1.88 0.02
C ALA A 20 1.21 2.67 1.32
N TYR A 21 0.74 2.09 2.43
CA TYR A 21 0.78 2.76 3.74
C TYR A 21 2.22 3.12 4.16
N ILE A 22 3.16 2.19 4.00
CA ILE A 22 4.57 2.40 4.34
C ILE A 22 5.16 3.53 3.48
N ALA A 23 4.89 3.54 2.18
CA ALA A 23 5.36 4.58 1.26
C ALA A 23 4.77 5.96 1.60
N THR A 24 3.48 6.02 1.95
CA THR A 24 2.81 7.25 2.39
C THR A 24 3.44 7.80 3.68
N GLN A 25 3.68 6.95 4.68
CA GLN A 25 4.35 7.35 5.93
C GLN A 25 5.78 7.84 5.71
N ALA A 26 6.47 7.31 4.69
CA ALA A 26 7.81 7.72 4.29
C ALA A 26 7.82 8.93 3.33
N ASN A 27 6.65 9.38 2.86
CA ASN A 27 6.50 10.38 1.80
C ASN A 27 7.28 9.99 0.51
N ASP A 28 7.34 8.68 0.21
CA ASP A 28 8.08 8.13 -0.92
C ASP A 28 7.18 7.98 -2.15
N ARG A 29 7.07 9.06 -2.93
CA ARG A 29 6.26 9.08 -4.15
C ARG A 29 6.70 8.02 -5.17
N LYS A 30 7.99 7.71 -5.27
CA LYS A 30 8.48 6.71 -6.24
C LYS A 30 8.01 5.30 -5.88
N GLN A 31 7.90 5.00 -4.58
CA GLN A 31 7.34 3.72 -4.15
C GLN A 31 5.83 3.67 -4.40
N LEU A 32 5.10 4.77 -4.19
CA LEU A 32 3.67 4.84 -4.54
C LEU A 32 3.43 4.60 -6.03
N GLU A 33 4.25 5.16 -6.91
CA GLU A 33 4.17 4.89 -8.36
C GLU A 33 4.35 3.41 -8.71
N LYS A 34 5.26 2.71 -8.02
CA LYS A 34 5.45 1.27 -8.23
C LYS A 34 4.28 0.45 -7.72
N VAL A 35 3.75 0.78 -6.54
CA VAL A 35 2.57 0.11 -5.98
C VAL A 35 1.38 0.28 -6.91
N ALA A 36 1.14 1.51 -7.39
CA ALA A 36 0.08 1.81 -8.35
C ALA A 36 0.23 1.00 -9.64
N ALA A 37 1.45 0.92 -10.19
CA ALA A 37 1.71 0.12 -11.39
C ALA A 37 1.47 -1.38 -11.17
N GLN A 38 1.89 -1.92 -10.02
CA GLN A 38 1.67 -3.33 -9.67
C GLN A 38 0.18 -3.64 -9.53
N TRP A 39 -0.56 -2.84 -8.77
CA TRP A 39 -1.99 -3.02 -8.54
C TRP A 39 -2.83 -2.76 -9.78
N SER A 40 -2.39 -1.86 -10.67
CA SER A 40 -3.03 -1.66 -11.98
C SER A 40 -3.06 -2.95 -12.79
N VAL A 41 -1.95 -3.71 -12.79
CA VAL A 41 -1.87 -5.00 -13.49
C VAL A 41 -2.70 -6.06 -12.76
N GLU A 42 -2.59 -6.16 -11.44
CA GLU A 42 -3.27 -7.19 -10.65
C GLU A 42 -4.80 -7.08 -10.71
N TYR A 43 -5.32 -5.86 -10.62
CA TYR A 43 -6.76 -5.60 -10.62
C TYR A 43 -7.29 -5.16 -11.99
N ASN A 44 -6.45 -5.19 -13.04
CA ASN A 44 -6.79 -4.76 -14.39
C ASN A 44 -7.48 -3.38 -14.43
N THR A 45 -6.86 -2.42 -13.76
CA THR A 45 -7.32 -1.04 -13.61
C THR A 45 -6.20 -0.06 -13.95
N THR A 46 -6.50 1.24 -13.96
CA THR A 46 -5.48 2.30 -14.11
C THR A 46 -5.40 3.09 -12.82
N LEU A 47 -4.35 2.83 -12.03
CA LEU A 47 -4.03 3.56 -10.81
C LEU A 47 -2.79 4.41 -11.02
N THR A 48 -2.76 5.53 -10.32
CA THR A 48 -1.62 6.43 -10.19
C THR A 48 -1.14 6.48 -8.74
N ALA A 49 0.01 7.14 -8.50
CA ALA A 49 0.52 7.31 -7.14
C ALA A 49 -0.44 8.04 -6.19
N ASP A 50 -1.36 8.85 -6.73
CA ASP A 50 -2.34 9.60 -5.94
C ASP A 50 -3.56 8.71 -5.55
N ASP A 51 -3.66 7.51 -6.12
CA ASP A 51 -4.68 6.49 -5.77
C ASP A 51 -4.18 5.47 -4.71
N CYS A 52 -2.91 5.54 -4.32
CA CYS A 52 -2.25 4.65 -3.34
C CYS A 52 -1.92 5.38 -2.04
#